data_AF-A0A249NU39-F1
#
_entry.id   AF-A0A249NU39-F1
#
_cell.length_a   1.000
_cell.length_b   1.000
_cell.length_c   1.000
_cell.angle_alpha   90.00
_cell.angle_beta   90.00
_cell.angle_gamma   90.00
#
_symmetry.space_group_name_H-M   'P 1'
#
loop_
_entity.id
_entity.type
_entity.pdbx_description
1 polymer ?
#
loop_
_entity_poly.entity_id
_entity_poly.type
_entity_poly.pdbx_seq_one_letter_code
_entity_poly.pdbx_strand_id
1 'polypeptide(L)' 'MDPFNSFRDYPILPGHVAILEGVWHRALEERNLSIGSEAADQLARKIAKLYQAGVKEPDQLWEMIRTV' A
#
# COMPACT_ATOMS: atom_id res chain seq x y z
N MET A 1 -13.70 10.04 17.08
CA MET A 1 -12.43 10.52 16.50
C MET A 1 -11.76 9.30 15.91
N ASP A 2 -11.93 9.05 14.61
CA ASP A 2 -11.21 7.98 13.94
C ASP A 2 -9.71 8.22 14.12
N PRO A 3 -8.97 7.29 14.78
CA PRO A 3 -7.52 7.43 14.91
C PRO A 3 -6.79 7.35 13.56
N PHE A 4 -7.54 7.14 12.48
CA PHE A 4 -7.09 7.02 11.10
C PHE A 4 -7.33 8.28 10.26
N ASN A 5 -7.63 9.43 10.87
CA ASN A 5 -7.69 10.71 10.16
C ASN A 5 -6.29 11.22 9.70
N SER A 6 -5.33 10.31 9.50
CA SER A 6 -3.93 10.54 9.10
C SER A 6 -3.75 11.02 7.66
N PHE A 7 -4.81 11.14 6.85
CA PHE A 7 -4.71 11.82 5.55
C PHE A 7 -4.20 13.27 5.69
N ARG A 8 -4.50 13.91 6.83
CA ARG A 8 -4.05 15.28 7.13
C ARG A 8 -2.60 15.34 7.65
N ASP A 9 -2.11 14.25 8.23
CA ASP A 9 -0.79 14.14 8.84
C ASP A 9 0.27 13.57 7.87
N TYR A 10 -0.14 12.65 6.98
CA TYR A 10 0.70 12.00 5.98
C TYR A 10 0.00 11.94 4.62
N PRO A 11 -0.03 13.07 3.87
CA PRO A 11 -0.57 13.07 2.52
C PRO A 11 0.28 12.16 1.61
N ILE A 12 -0.39 11.32 0.82
CA ILE A 12 0.26 10.56 -0.25
C ILE A 12 0.56 11.55 -1.37
N LEU A 13 1.80 12.02 -1.43
CA LEU A 13 2.29 12.88 -2.50
C LEU A 13 2.44 12.07 -3.80
N PRO A 14 2.33 12.69 -4.98
CA PRO A 14 2.49 12.00 -6.26
C PRO A 14 3.83 11.25 -6.39
N GLY A 15 4.92 11.76 -5.79
CA GLY A 15 6.19 11.04 -5.72
C GLY A 15 6.16 9.77 -4.86
N HIS A 16 5.27 9.71 -3.86
CA HIS A 16 5.06 8.52 -3.04
C HIS A 16 4.16 7.50 -3.74
N VAL A 17 3.24 7.94 -4.59
CA VAL A 17 2.38 7.04 -5.38
C VAL A 17 3.22 6.09 -6.22
N ALA A 18 4.29 6.58 -6.87
CA ALA A 18 5.19 5.73 -7.66
C ALA A 18 5.85 4.60 -6.84
N ILE A 19 6.16 4.87 -5.57
CA ILE A 19 6.73 3.87 -4.65
C ILE A 19 5.67 2.83 -4.28
N LEU A 20 4.45 3.28 -3.95
CA LEU A 20 3.33 2.40 -3.59
C LEU A 20 2.88 1.55 -4.78
N GLU A 21 2.87 2.11 -5.99
CA GLU A 21 2.59 1.40 -7.24
C GLU A 21 3.64 0.33 -7.51
N GLY A 22 4.93 0.61 -7.30
CA GLY A 22 6.00 -0.38 -7.45
C GLY A 22 5.82 -1.57 -6.50
N VAL A 23 5.48 -1.32 -5.24
CA VAL A 23 5.21 -2.38 -4.24
C VAL A 23 3.94 -3.16 -4.60
N TRP A 24 2.89 -2.45 -5.04
CA TRP A 24 1.63 -3.07 -5.42
C TRP A 24 1.78 -3.95 -6.67
N HIS A 25 2.44 -3.47 -7.71
CA HIS A 25 2.68 -4.23 -8.94
C HIS A 25 3.46 -5.51 -8.66
N ARG A 26 4.53 -5.41 -7.84
CA ARG A 26 5.29 -6.57 -7.38
C ARG A 26 4.41 -7.59 -6.63
N ALA A 27 3.45 -7.11 -5.83
CA ALA A 27 2.54 -7.97 -5.07
C ALA A 27 1.54 -8.69 -5.97
N LEU A 28 1.06 -8.01 -7.01
CA LEU A 28 0.18 -8.59 -8.00
C LEU A 28 0.90 -9.66 -8.82
N GLU A 29 2.13 -9.39 -9.24
CA GLU A 29 2.93 -10.34 -10.01
C GLU A 29 3.25 -11.61 -9.21
N GLU A 30 3.70 -11.49 -7.96
CA GLU A 30 3.96 -12.65 -7.08
C GLU A 30 2.70 -13.48 -6.82
N ARG A 31 1.56 -12.83 -6.60
CA ARG A 31 0.30 -13.51 -6.29
C ARG A 31 -0.51 -13.88 -7.53
N ASN A 32 0.00 -13.60 -8.73
CA ASN A 32 -0.69 -13.77 -10.02
C ASN A 32 -2.11 -13.15 -10.02
N LEU A 33 -2.23 -11.97 -9.42
CA LEU A 33 -3.50 -11.26 -9.27
C LEU A 33 -3.71 -10.30 -10.44
N SER A 34 -4.89 -10.36 -11.06
CA SER A 34 -5.27 -9.38 -12.07
C SER A 34 -5.57 -8.02 -11.44
N ILE A 35 -5.05 -6.97 -12.06
CA ILE A 35 -5.40 -5.58 -11.77
C ILE A 35 -6.93 -5.44 -11.90
N GLY A 36 -7.59 -4.95 -10.83
CA GLY A 36 -9.06 -4.85 -10.75
C GLY A 36 -9.77 -6.02 -10.07
N SER A 37 -9.04 -7.06 -9.66
CA SER A 37 -9.60 -8.10 -8.79
C SER A 37 -9.82 -7.57 -7.37
N GLU A 38 -10.77 -8.13 -6.65
CA GLU A 38 -11.05 -7.73 -5.26
C GLU A 38 -9.80 -7.86 -4.36
N ALA A 39 -8.98 -8.88 -4.59
CA ALA A 39 -7.70 -9.06 -3.91
C ALA A 39 -6.66 -7.95 -4.22
N ALA A 40 -6.64 -7.46 -5.46
CA ALA A 40 -5.78 -6.35 -5.87
C ALA A 40 -6.19 -5.05 -5.19
N ASP A 41 -7.50 -4.81 -5.08
CA ASP A 41 -8.07 -3.64 -4.39
C ASP A 41 -7.80 -3.69 -2.88
N GLN A 42 -7.96 -4.87 -2.27
CA GLN A 42 -7.59 -5.09 -0.87
C GLN A 42 -6.11 -4.83 -0.61
N LEU A 43 -5.21 -5.27 -1.50
CA LEU A 43 -3.78 -4.99 -1.41
C LEU A 43 -3.49 -3.49 -1.50
N ALA A 44 -4.03 -2.79 -2.50
CA ALA A 44 -3.85 -1.36 -2.65
C ALA A 44 -4.30 -0.58 -1.40
N ARG A 45 -5.47 -0.94 -0.86
CA ARG A 45 -6.02 -0.31 0.34
C ARG A 45 -5.18 -0.59 1.58
N LYS A 46 -4.57 -1.78 1.69
CA LYS A 46 -3.68 -2.15 2.79
C LYS A 46 -2.35 -1.40 2.72
N ILE A 47 -1.76 -1.33 1.52
CA ILE A 47 -0.54 -0.55 1.25
C ILE A 47 -0.75 0.93 1.61
N ALA A 48 -1.87 1.52 1.18
CA ALA A 48 -2.21 2.91 1.52
C ALA A 48 -2.36 3.11 3.04
N LYS A 49 -3.02 2.18 3.76
CA LYS A 49 -3.15 2.25 5.22
C LYS A 49 -1.81 2.17 5.94
N LEU A 50 -0.92 1.28 5.50
CA LEU A 50 0.42 1.14 6.08
C LEU A 50 1.24 2.42 5.87
N TYR A 51 1.15 3.01 4.68
CA TYR A 51 1.80 4.28 4.40
C TYR A 51 1.29 5.41 5.31
N GLN A 52 -0.03 5.47 5.51
CA GLN A 52 -0.66 6.43 6.41
C GLN A 52 -0.37 6.18 7.89
N ALA A 53 -0.01 4.95 8.26
CA ALA A 53 0.46 4.59 9.59
C ALA A 53 1.94 4.97 9.82
N GLY A 54 2.63 5.49 8.79
CA GLY A 54 4.02 5.95 8.88
C GLY A 54 5.04 4.99 8.25
N VAL A 55 4.61 3.87 7.64
CA VAL A 55 5.50 2.94 6.95
C VAL A 55 5.84 3.49 5.56
N LYS A 56 6.96 4.20 5.45
CA LYS A 56 7.38 4.87 4.21
C LYS A 56 8.35 4.04 3.36
N GLU A 57 8.93 2.99 3.93
CA GLU A 57 9.92 2.16 3.26
C GLU A 57 9.23 1.09 2.41
N PRO A 58 9.57 0.98 1.10
CA PRO A 58 8.95 0.01 0.20
C PRO A 58 9.21 -1.45 0.62
N ASP A 59 10.40 -1.75 1.14
CA ASP A 59 10.72 -3.09 1.65
C ASP A 59 9.90 -3.44 2.90
N GLN A 60 9.71 -2.50 3.84
CA GLN A 60 8.84 -2.76 5.00
C GLN A 60 7.37 -2.94 4.58
N LEU A 61 6.88 -2.10 3.67
CA LEU A 61 5.54 -2.25 3.09
C LEU A 61 5.38 -3.64 2.46
N TRP A 62 6.39 -4.07 1.69
CA TRP A 62 6.47 -5.38 1.06
C TRP A 62 6.43 -6.53 2.07
N GLU A 63 7.26 -6.49 3.11
CA GLU A 63 7.29 -7.52 4.15
C GLU A 63 5.95 -7.64 4.88
N MET A 64 5.32 -6.50 5.20
CA MET A 64 4.02 -6.48 5.88
C MET A 64 2.88 -7.03 5.02
N ILE A 65 2.90 -6.78 3.71
CA ILE A 65 1.89 -7.38 2.80
C ILE A 65 2.22 -8.82 2.44
N ARG A 66 3.48 -9.25 2.49
CA ARG A 66 3.89 -10.63 2.20
C ARG A 66 3.51 -11.60 3.31
N THR A 67 3.49 -11.14 4.55
CA THR A 67 3.17 -11.95 5.74
C THR A 67 1.66 -12.29 5.87
N VAL A 68 0.86 -12.02 4.83
CA VAL A 68 -0.61 -12.16 4.81
C VAL A 68 -1.06 -13.20 3.80
#